data_AF-A0A4U7DX66-F1
#
_entry.id   AF-A0A4U7DX66-F1
#
_cell.length_a   1.000
_cell.length_b   1.000
_cell.length_c   1.000
_cell.angle_alpha   90.00
_cell.angle_beta   90.00
_cell.angle_gamma   90.00
#
_symmetry.space_group_name_H-M   'P 1'
#
loop_
_entity.id
_entity.type
_entity.pdbx_description
1 polymer ?
#
loop_
_entity_poly.entity_id
_entity_poly.type
_entity_poly.pdbx_seq_one_letter_code
_entity_poly.pdbx_strand_id
1 'polypeptide(L)'
;MDLPRSELLKRLQALDPYEFEKFVADVWEYMGWETTVTQQAGDRGKDIVARKELPFKQKQLIQVKRYARHNRVDIAEVQQYGSLYLDKSPTRDVDADVVALVTTSSLTKPAQEKAQEINVRVVDGERLTRMVTEWDLSGIVGKYIESGSDSRPDFQRQVEDLEDSDGWNMIEAFNSQERSSTGENLKLTATADGSVAYELYHGHSHQDQLSERKNIHYVRGIDDQQLDHLKYIADDLNMRLLVADEDGWRIFDKGESEPKAHRTVEIGARILSGVYGIQFEQATFDVEVGREDSAPKRL
;
A
#
# COMPACT_ATOMS: atom_id res chain seq x y z
N MET A 1 -6.15 8.54 26.86
CA MET A 1 -6.98 8.07 25.72
C MET A 1 -7.34 6.61 25.98
N ASP A 2 -8.61 6.30 26.28
CA ASP A 2 -9.06 4.92 26.57
C ASP A 2 -9.43 4.15 25.29
N LEU A 3 -8.52 4.11 24.31
CA LEU A 3 -8.70 3.32 23.10
C LEU A 3 -8.08 1.93 23.29
N PRO A 4 -8.85 0.83 23.13
CA PRO A 4 -8.28 -0.52 23.14
C PRO A 4 -7.17 -0.65 22.09
N ARG A 5 -6.08 -1.35 22.41
CA ARG A 5 -4.93 -1.51 21.48
C ARG A 5 -5.33 -2.09 20.12
N SER A 6 -6.33 -2.98 20.08
CA SER A 6 -6.86 -3.52 18.83
C SER A 6 -7.51 -2.45 17.95
N GLU A 7 -8.22 -1.50 18.57
CA GLU A 7 -8.85 -0.39 17.87
C GLU A 7 -7.81 0.65 17.43
N LEU A 8 -6.85 0.96 18.31
CA LEU A 8 -5.70 1.79 17.95
C LEU A 8 -4.96 1.21 16.73
N LEU A 9 -4.68 -0.09 16.72
CA LEU A 9 -3.99 -0.73 15.60
C LEU A 9 -4.76 -0.57 14.30
N LYS A 10 -6.09 -0.76 14.32
CA LYS A 10 -6.95 -0.54 13.15
C LYS A 10 -6.87 0.89 12.65
N ARG A 11 -6.86 1.87 13.55
CA ARG A 11 -6.77 3.27 13.16
C ARG A 11 -5.40 3.63 12.58
N LEU A 12 -4.31 3.06 13.12
CA LEU A 12 -2.98 3.18 12.53
C LEU A 12 -2.90 2.51 11.15
N GLN A 13 -3.60 1.38 10.96
CA GLN A 13 -3.76 0.74 9.65
C GLN A 13 -4.62 1.59 8.70
N ALA A 14 -5.45 2.49 9.19
CA ALA A 14 -6.27 3.36 8.34
C ALA A 14 -5.57 4.68 7.96
N LEU A 15 -4.41 4.97 8.54
CA LEU A 15 -3.64 6.14 8.15
C LEU A 15 -3.15 6.00 6.72
N ASP A 16 -3.08 7.12 6.03
CA ASP A 16 -2.30 7.25 4.83
C ASP A 16 -0.85 6.77 5.10
N PRO A 17 -0.19 6.05 4.17
CA PRO A 17 1.17 5.53 4.38
C PRO A 17 2.17 6.60 4.81
N TYR A 18 2.11 7.78 4.20
CA TYR A 18 3.00 8.89 4.51
C TYR A 18 2.66 9.53 5.87
N GLU A 19 1.38 9.59 6.23
CA GLU A 19 0.96 9.93 7.59
C GLU A 19 1.42 8.90 8.62
N PHE A 20 1.44 7.61 8.28
CA PHE A 20 1.95 6.57 9.17
C PHE A 20 3.47 6.67 9.35
N GLU A 21 4.23 6.98 8.29
CA GLU A 21 5.66 7.30 8.41
C GLU A 21 5.91 8.49 9.33
N LYS A 22 5.15 9.58 9.16
CA LYS A 22 5.22 10.74 10.06
C LYS A 22 4.84 10.38 11.50
N PHE A 23 3.81 9.55 11.69
CA PHE A 23 3.44 9.06 13.01
C PHE A 23 4.60 8.30 13.66
N VAL A 24 5.25 7.40 12.92
CA VAL A 24 6.43 6.67 13.42
C VAL A 24 7.58 7.63 13.72
N ALA A 25 7.81 8.65 12.88
CA ALA A 25 8.80 9.68 13.11
C ALA A 25 8.53 10.44 14.43
N ASP A 26 7.31 10.94 14.64
CA ASP A 26 6.89 11.62 15.87
C ASP A 26 7.05 10.72 17.11
N VAL A 27 6.74 9.43 17.00
CA VAL A 27 6.96 8.46 18.08
C VAL A 27 8.45 8.39 18.44
N TRP A 28 9.33 8.34 17.45
CA TRP A 28 10.79 8.35 17.67
C TRP A 28 11.27 9.69 18.25
N GLU A 29 10.76 10.81 17.77
CA GLU A 29 11.09 12.14 18.30
C GLU A 29 10.74 12.27 19.77
N TYR A 30 9.58 11.74 20.17
CA TYR A 30 9.19 11.67 21.58
C TYR A 30 10.17 10.86 22.43
N MET A 31 10.85 9.87 21.85
CA MET A 31 11.92 9.11 22.54
C MET A 31 13.27 9.84 22.54
N GLY A 32 13.31 11.10 22.09
CA GLY A 32 14.49 11.94 22.04
C GLY A 32 15.41 11.65 20.86
N TRP A 33 14.86 11.19 19.73
CA TRP A 33 15.57 11.16 18.45
C TRP A 33 15.27 12.44 17.66
N GLU A 34 16.21 12.86 16.82
CA GLU A 34 15.97 13.79 15.72
C GLU A 34 15.63 12.96 14.48
N THR A 35 14.51 13.22 13.83
CA THR A 35 14.07 12.41 12.69
C THR A 35 13.97 13.21 11.40
N THR A 36 14.11 12.52 10.27
CA THR A 36 13.88 13.09 8.94
C THR A 36 13.17 12.04 8.11
N VAL A 37 11.93 12.33 7.69
CA VAL A 37 11.17 11.49 6.75
C VAL A 37 11.69 11.75 5.34
N THR A 38 12.04 10.70 4.60
CA THR A 38 12.64 10.81 3.27
C THR A 38 11.57 10.72 2.19
N GLN A 39 11.18 11.86 1.63
CA GLN A 39 10.10 11.99 0.63
C GLN A 39 10.50 11.65 -0.81
N GLN A 40 11.30 10.61 -1.09
CA GLN A 40 11.68 10.35 -2.49
C GLN A 40 11.63 8.89 -2.90
N ALA A 41 10.73 8.63 -3.87
CA ALA A 41 10.80 7.56 -4.84
C ALA A 41 12.17 7.60 -5.56
N GLY A 42 13.15 6.93 -4.99
CA GLY A 42 14.53 6.92 -5.48
C GLY A 42 15.54 6.56 -4.41
N ASP A 43 15.25 6.86 -3.14
CA ASP A 43 16.20 6.64 -2.05
C ASP A 43 16.06 5.24 -1.43
N ARG A 44 16.24 4.21 -2.27
CA ARG A 44 16.68 2.85 -1.92
C ARG A 44 15.99 2.17 -0.71
N GLY A 45 14.74 2.55 -0.42
CA GLY A 45 13.82 1.87 0.49
C GLY A 45 14.04 2.11 1.98
N LYS A 46 14.35 3.35 2.41
CA LYS A 46 14.30 3.84 3.81
C LYS A 46 13.25 4.93 3.89
N ASP A 47 12.48 4.98 4.97
CA ASP A 47 11.41 5.97 5.11
C ASP A 47 11.78 7.06 6.11
N ILE A 48 12.55 6.70 7.16
CA ILE A 48 12.95 7.64 8.22
C ILE A 48 14.43 7.45 8.57
N VAL A 49 15.15 8.55 8.66
CA VAL A 49 16.49 8.62 9.27
C VAL A 49 16.36 9.23 10.66
N ALA A 50 16.67 8.46 11.70
CA ALA A 50 16.66 8.92 13.08
C ALA A 50 18.10 9.04 13.62
N ARG A 51 18.40 10.15 14.30
CA ARG A 51 19.70 10.41 14.94
C ARG A 51 19.52 10.73 16.40
N LYS A 52 20.43 10.26 17.24
CA LYS A 52 20.44 10.58 18.67
C LYS A 52 21.87 10.82 19.10
N GLU A 53 22.13 11.96 19.74
CA GLU A 53 23.48 12.35 20.14
C GLU A 53 23.83 11.90 21.56
N LEU A 54 22.82 11.67 22.42
CA LEU A 54 23.01 11.33 23.84
C LEU A 54 22.44 9.95 24.20
N PRO A 55 23.16 9.14 25.01
CA PRO A 55 24.49 9.40 25.57
C PRO A 55 25.64 9.22 24.56
N PHE A 56 25.38 8.59 23.41
CA PHE A 56 26.34 8.42 22.33
C PHE A 56 25.63 8.63 21.00
N LYS A 57 26.38 9.10 20.00
CA LYS A 57 25.88 9.25 18.64
C LYS A 57 25.41 7.90 18.09
N GLN A 58 24.15 7.86 17.67
CA GLN A 58 23.54 6.73 17.00
C GLN A 58 22.74 7.22 15.81
N LYS A 59 22.89 6.53 14.68
CA LYS A 59 22.05 6.70 13.49
C LYS A 59 21.26 5.43 13.26
N GLN A 60 19.96 5.56 13.23
CA GLN A 60 19.02 4.50 12.92
C GLN A 60 18.34 4.79 11.58
N LEU A 61 18.31 3.76 10.72
CA LEU A 61 17.48 3.78 9.51
C LEU A 61 16.23 2.96 9.81
N ILE A 62 15.07 3.54 9.52
CA ILE A 62 13.78 2.94 9.84
C ILE A 62 13.04 2.75 8.53
N GLN A 63 12.70 1.49 8.25
CA GLN A 63 11.70 1.14 7.26
C GLN A 63 10.36 1.00 7.96
N VAL A 64 9.34 1.60 7.38
CA VAL A 64 7.96 1.60 7.83
C VAL A 64 7.11 0.84 6.81
N LYS A 65 6.20 0.00 7.30
CA LYS A 65 5.26 -0.78 6.48
C LYS A 65 3.89 -0.81 7.11
N ARG A 66 2.94 -0.05 6.58
CA ARG A 66 1.54 -0.01 7.07
C ARG A 66 0.71 -1.22 6.61
N TYR A 67 1.20 -2.45 6.73
CA TYR A 67 0.46 -3.58 6.17
C TYR A 67 -0.85 -3.91 6.88
N ALA A 68 -1.81 -4.40 6.10
CA ALA A 68 -3.02 -5.03 6.60
C ALA A 68 -2.68 -6.24 7.50
N ARG A 69 -3.53 -6.55 8.48
CA ARG A 69 -3.27 -7.59 9.49
C ARG A 69 -2.94 -8.97 8.92
N HIS A 70 -3.49 -9.31 7.75
CA HIS A 70 -3.27 -10.61 7.09
C HIS A 70 -2.05 -10.61 6.16
N ASN A 71 -1.56 -9.44 5.74
CA ASN A 71 -0.34 -9.31 4.95
C ASN A 71 0.85 -9.22 5.90
N ARG A 72 1.55 -10.34 6.07
CA ARG A 72 2.71 -10.43 6.98
C ARG A 72 3.99 -10.19 6.22
N VAL A 73 4.91 -9.46 6.84
CA VAL A 73 6.24 -9.23 6.28
C VAL A 73 6.97 -10.57 6.13
N ASP A 74 7.48 -10.82 4.93
CA ASP A 74 8.14 -12.06 4.56
C ASP A 74 9.68 -12.00 4.75
N ILE A 75 10.33 -13.14 4.50
CA ILE A 75 11.79 -13.25 4.66
C ILE A 75 12.56 -12.46 3.61
N ALA A 76 12.04 -12.34 2.38
CA ALA A 76 12.69 -11.67 1.27
C ALA A 76 12.76 -10.15 1.53
N GLU A 77 11.66 -9.58 2.04
CA GLU A 77 11.61 -8.17 2.46
C GLU A 77 12.66 -7.89 3.55
N VAL A 78 12.71 -8.70 4.62
CA VAL A 78 13.69 -8.54 5.69
C VAL A 78 15.13 -8.63 5.17
N GLN A 79 15.41 -9.58 4.27
CA GLN A 79 16.72 -9.73 3.65
C GLN A 79 17.11 -8.53 2.79
N GLN A 80 16.17 -8.02 2.00
CA GLN A 80 16.38 -6.84 1.16
C GLN A 80 16.76 -5.65 2.03
N TYR A 81 16.00 -5.37 3.10
CA TYR A 81 16.29 -4.25 3.99
C TYR A 81 17.63 -4.43 4.70
N GLY A 82 17.88 -5.59 5.31
CA GLY A 82 19.17 -5.82 5.97
C GLY A 82 20.35 -5.65 5.03
N SER A 83 20.24 -6.11 3.78
CA SER A 83 21.33 -6.01 2.79
C SER A 83 21.58 -4.57 2.32
N LEU A 84 20.52 -3.76 2.20
CA LEU A 84 20.64 -2.35 1.79
C LEU A 84 21.31 -1.49 2.87
N TYR A 85 21.19 -1.88 4.15
CA TYR A 85 21.58 -1.04 5.28
C TYR A 85 22.79 -1.51 6.08
N LEU A 86 23.23 -2.75 5.90
CA LEU A 86 24.43 -3.28 6.55
C LEU A 86 25.70 -3.16 5.68
N ASP A 87 25.56 -2.69 4.44
CA ASP A 87 26.67 -2.50 3.51
C ASP A 87 27.47 -1.23 3.88
N LYS A 88 28.49 -1.41 4.73
CA LYS A 88 29.46 -0.40 5.18
C LYS A 88 30.47 -0.03 4.09
N SER A 89 30.00 0.18 2.87
CA SER A 89 30.86 0.59 1.77
C SER A 89 31.27 2.05 1.94
N PRO A 90 32.57 2.40 1.89
CA PRO A 90 33.06 3.76 2.12
C PRO A 90 32.60 4.78 1.06
N THR A 91 31.86 4.35 0.04
CA THR A 91 31.30 5.18 -1.04
C THR A 91 29.80 5.43 -0.89
N ARG A 92 29.15 4.89 0.16
CA ARG A 92 27.71 5.01 0.37
C ARG A 92 27.45 5.77 1.67
N ASP A 93 26.64 6.83 1.60
CA ASP A 93 26.13 7.60 2.76
C ASP A 93 25.11 6.80 3.62
N VAL A 94 25.33 5.49 3.75
CA VAL A 94 24.41 4.49 4.31
C VAL A 94 24.97 3.87 5.60
N ASP A 95 25.97 4.50 6.23
CA ASP A 95 26.42 4.09 7.55
C ASP A 95 25.27 4.29 8.56
N ALA A 96 24.66 3.18 8.98
CA ALA A 96 23.67 3.10 10.04
C ALA A 96 24.20 2.19 11.15
N ASP A 97 23.99 2.59 12.39
CA ASP A 97 24.34 1.76 13.54
C ASP A 97 23.28 0.67 13.78
N VAL A 98 22.03 1.00 13.46
CA VAL A 98 20.86 0.13 13.64
C VAL A 98 19.91 0.30 12.48
N VAL A 99 19.32 -0.82 12.06
CA VAL A 99 18.20 -0.86 11.12
C VAL A 99 16.96 -1.26 11.90
N ALA A 100 15.87 -0.52 11.76
CA ALA A 100 14.57 -0.94 12.24
C ALA A 100 13.58 -1.18 11.11
N LEU A 101 12.72 -2.15 11.34
CA LEU A 101 11.50 -2.37 10.59
C LEU A 101 10.32 -2.13 11.54
N VAL A 102 9.46 -1.18 11.19
CA VAL A 102 8.23 -0.84 11.89
C VAL A 102 7.06 -1.23 11.01
N THR A 103 6.10 -1.98 11.53
CA THR A 103 4.92 -2.37 10.76
C THR A 103 3.65 -2.37 11.59
N THR A 104 2.50 -2.11 10.96
CA THR A 104 1.18 -2.34 11.56
C THR A 104 0.71 -3.79 11.47
N SER A 105 1.47 -4.66 10.80
CA SER A 105 1.19 -6.10 10.73
C SER A 105 2.14 -6.88 11.64
N SER A 106 2.37 -8.14 11.32
CA SER A 106 3.32 -9.03 11.95
C SER A 106 4.29 -9.60 10.91
N LEU A 107 5.37 -10.20 11.39
CA LEU A 107 6.33 -10.91 10.54
C LEU A 107 5.96 -12.39 10.48
N THR A 108 6.28 -13.05 9.36
CA THR A 108 6.31 -14.52 9.33
C THR A 108 7.41 -15.05 10.25
N LYS A 109 7.28 -16.30 10.72
CA LYS A 109 8.29 -16.91 11.61
C LYS A 109 9.70 -16.90 10.98
N PRO A 110 9.90 -17.29 9.71
CA PRO A 110 11.21 -17.19 9.08
C PRO A 110 11.74 -15.76 8.97
N ALA A 111 10.86 -14.78 8.74
CA ALA A 111 11.25 -13.36 8.71
C ALA A 111 11.72 -12.86 10.09
N GLN A 112 11.07 -13.29 11.18
CA GLN A 112 11.50 -12.97 12.54
C GLN A 112 12.88 -13.55 12.86
N GLU A 113 13.11 -14.83 12.52
CA GLU A 113 14.40 -15.50 12.70
C GLU A 113 15.49 -14.78 11.88
N LYS A 114 15.18 -14.42 10.63
CA LYS A 114 16.12 -13.70 9.77
C LYS A 114 16.45 -12.30 10.28
N ALA A 115 15.45 -11.56 10.77
CA ALA A 115 15.65 -10.23 11.35
C ALA A 115 16.61 -10.28 12.55
N GLN A 116 16.50 -11.32 13.39
CA GLN A 116 17.43 -11.54 14.50
C GLN A 116 18.84 -11.88 13.99
N GLU A 117 18.96 -12.76 13.01
CA GLU A 117 20.24 -13.18 12.42
C GLU A 117 21.03 -11.98 11.88
N ILE A 118 20.37 -11.05 11.19
CA ILE A 118 20.99 -9.88 10.57
C ILE A 118 20.87 -8.60 11.43
N ASN A 119 20.45 -8.73 12.69
CA ASN A 119 20.33 -7.63 13.66
C ASN A 119 19.43 -6.45 13.21
N VAL A 120 18.36 -6.75 12.46
CA VAL A 120 17.27 -5.81 12.20
C VAL A 120 16.32 -5.78 13.40
N ARG A 121 16.08 -4.58 13.95
CA ARG A 121 15.18 -4.37 15.08
C ARG A 121 13.74 -4.29 14.59
N VAL A 122 12.86 -5.11 15.14
CA VAL A 122 11.46 -5.17 14.71
C VAL A 122 10.54 -4.52 15.74
N VAL A 123 9.65 -3.66 15.26
CA VAL A 123 8.50 -3.10 15.97
C VAL A 123 7.25 -3.43 15.16
N ASP A 124 6.58 -4.53 15.51
CA ASP A 124 5.34 -4.95 14.87
C ASP A 124 4.11 -4.24 15.46
N GLY A 125 2.92 -4.49 14.92
CA GLY A 125 1.71 -3.76 15.30
C GLY A 125 1.34 -3.92 16.78
N GLU A 126 1.59 -5.10 17.36
CA GLU A 126 1.38 -5.32 18.79
C GLU A 126 2.39 -4.54 19.64
N ARG A 127 3.66 -4.50 19.24
CA ARG A 127 4.69 -3.75 19.96
C ARG A 127 4.48 -2.25 19.83
N LEU A 128 4.13 -1.76 18.64
CA LEU A 128 3.87 -0.36 18.38
C LEU A 128 2.71 0.17 19.23
N THR A 129 1.57 -0.53 19.23
CA THR A 129 0.42 -0.13 20.06
C THR A 129 0.70 -0.24 21.54
N ARG A 130 1.52 -1.20 21.97
CA ARG A 130 2.01 -1.28 23.35
C ARG A 130 2.86 -0.07 23.73
N MET A 131 3.80 0.34 22.89
CA MET A 131 4.62 1.54 23.11
C MET A 131 3.74 2.79 23.26
N VAL A 132 2.74 2.95 22.39
CA VAL A 132 1.77 4.06 22.48
C VAL A 132 1.07 4.09 23.84
N THR A 133 0.58 2.94 24.30
CA THR A 133 -0.13 2.87 25.59
C THR A 133 0.78 3.04 26.80
N GLU A 134 1.97 2.43 26.79
CA GLU A 134 2.89 2.46 27.93
C GLU A 134 3.53 3.84 28.13
N TRP A 135 3.70 4.60 27.04
CA TRP A 135 4.40 5.88 27.06
C TRP A 135 3.45 7.09 27.00
N ASP A 136 2.15 6.83 27.07
CA ASP A 136 1.06 7.80 26.94
C ASP A 136 1.24 8.74 25.73
N LEU A 137 1.39 8.14 24.54
CA LEU A 137 1.56 8.88 23.29
C LEU A 137 0.22 9.41 22.74
N SER A 138 -0.80 9.54 23.59
CA SER A 138 -2.16 9.92 23.20
C SER A 138 -2.21 11.27 22.46
N GLY A 139 -1.39 12.23 22.87
CA GLY A 139 -1.26 13.51 22.18
C GLY A 139 -0.65 13.43 20.78
N ILE A 140 0.24 12.46 20.52
CA ILE A 140 0.78 12.21 19.18
C ILE A 140 -0.29 11.54 18.32
N VAL A 141 -0.88 10.47 18.85
CA VAL A 141 -1.95 9.71 18.19
C VAL A 141 -3.11 10.62 17.77
N GLY A 142 -3.53 11.54 18.64
CA GLY A 142 -4.61 12.50 18.36
C GLY A 142 -4.34 13.35 17.11
N LYS A 143 -3.09 13.77 16.86
CA LYS A 143 -2.73 14.56 15.66
C LYS A 143 -3.10 13.85 14.36
N TYR A 144 -2.94 12.53 14.32
CA TYR A 144 -3.13 11.73 13.12
C TYR A 144 -4.54 11.14 13.01
N ILE A 145 -5.17 10.85 14.15
CA ILE A 145 -6.47 10.17 14.21
C ILE A 145 -7.65 11.15 14.36
N GLU A 146 -7.49 12.27 15.06
CA GLU A 146 -8.57 13.25 15.29
C GLU A 146 -8.61 14.33 14.19
N SER A 147 -7.45 14.75 13.67
CA SER A 147 -7.40 15.73 12.55
C SER A 147 -7.88 15.16 11.20
N GLY A 148 -8.17 13.86 11.12
CA GLY A 148 -8.58 13.16 9.91
C GLY A 148 -10.07 12.81 9.83
N SER A 149 -10.89 13.16 10.82
CA SER A 149 -12.28 12.68 10.90
C SER A 149 -13.28 13.38 9.99
N ASP A 150 -12.94 14.53 9.38
CA ASP A 150 -13.89 15.31 8.58
C ASP A 150 -13.76 15.15 7.06
N SER A 151 -12.78 14.40 6.55
CA SER A 151 -12.64 14.22 5.10
C SER A 151 -11.76 13.05 4.64
N ARG A 152 -11.42 12.08 5.50
CA ARG A 152 -10.67 10.90 5.06
C ARG A 152 -11.61 9.79 4.59
N PRO A 153 -11.31 9.14 3.46
CA PRO A 153 -11.96 7.90 3.06
C PRO A 153 -11.91 6.90 4.21
N ASP A 154 -13.04 6.29 4.53
CA ASP A 154 -13.09 5.26 5.56
C ASP A 154 -12.39 3.99 5.06
N PHE A 155 -11.07 3.91 5.22
CA PHE A 155 -10.25 2.73 4.92
C PHE A 155 -10.60 1.52 5.80
N GLN A 156 -11.54 1.66 6.75
CA GLN A 156 -12.01 0.59 7.61
C GLN A 156 -13.24 -0.16 7.09
N ARG A 157 -13.90 0.30 6.01
CA ARG A 157 -14.99 -0.51 5.43
C ARG A 157 -14.42 -1.85 5.00
N GLN A 158 -14.96 -2.90 5.61
CA GLN A 158 -14.69 -4.24 5.15
C GLN A 158 -15.23 -4.31 3.72
N VAL A 159 -14.51 -4.97 2.81
CA VAL A 159 -14.96 -5.11 1.43
C VAL A 159 -16.32 -5.81 1.38
N GLU A 160 -16.57 -6.63 2.40
CA GLU A 160 -17.84 -7.26 2.74
C GLU A 160 -18.99 -6.25 2.98
N ASP A 161 -18.70 -5.04 3.48
CA ASP A 161 -19.71 -3.99 3.66
C ASP A 161 -20.16 -3.38 2.32
N LEU A 162 -19.40 -3.61 1.24
CA LEU A 162 -19.72 -3.18 -0.13
C LEU A 162 -20.51 -4.23 -0.90
N GLU A 163 -20.67 -5.44 -0.36
CA GLU A 163 -21.42 -6.52 -0.99
C GLU A 163 -22.86 -6.06 -1.30
N ASP A 164 -23.37 -6.47 -2.45
CA ASP A 164 -24.68 -6.06 -2.99
C ASP A 164 -24.85 -4.56 -3.35
N SER A 165 -23.81 -3.71 -3.20
CA SER A 165 -23.85 -2.33 -3.70
C SER A 165 -23.95 -2.27 -5.23
N ASP A 166 -24.42 -1.14 -5.78
CA ASP A 166 -24.54 -0.96 -7.24
C ASP A 166 -23.20 -1.20 -7.96
N GLY A 167 -22.11 -0.67 -7.41
CA GLY A 167 -20.76 -0.89 -7.94
C GLY A 167 -20.29 -2.34 -7.82
N TRP A 168 -20.60 -3.01 -6.71
CA TRP A 168 -20.31 -4.44 -6.53
C TRP A 168 -21.02 -5.28 -7.59
N ASN A 169 -22.33 -5.10 -7.72
CA ASN A 169 -23.16 -5.85 -8.67
C ASN A 169 -22.68 -5.62 -10.11
N MET A 170 -22.25 -4.40 -10.44
CA MET A 170 -21.68 -4.08 -11.76
C MET A 170 -20.36 -4.83 -11.99
N ILE A 171 -19.46 -4.83 -11.01
CA ILE A 171 -18.17 -5.54 -11.09
C ILE A 171 -18.36 -7.06 -11.12
N GLU A 172 -19.31 -7.59 -10.36
CA GLU A 172 -19.65 -9.02 -10.39
C GLU A 172 -20.22 -9.43 -11.75
N ALA A 173 -21.14 -8.65 -12.30
CA ALA A 173 -21.67 -8.87 -13.64
C ALA A 173 -20.56 -8.78 -14.69
N PHE A 174 -19.69 -7.78 -14.60
CA PHE A 174 -18.52 -7.60 -15.48
C PHE A 174 -17.57 -8.79 -15.44
N ASN A 175 -17.24 -9.30 -14.25
CA ASN A 175 -16.39 -10.48 -14.08
C ASN A 175 -17.03 -11.77 -14.61
N SER A 176 -18.37 -11.84 -14.62
CA SER A 176 -19.14 -13.01 -15.05
C SER A 176 -19.44 -13.04 -16.55
N GLN A 177 -19.15 -11.96 -17.29
CA GLN A 177 -19.46 -11.90 -18.72
C GLN A 177 -18.53 -12.81 -19.54
N GLU A 178 -19.12 -13.73 -20.29
CA GLU A 178 -18.39 -14.49 -21.31
C GLU A 178 -17.98 -13.57 -22.48
N ARG A 179 -16.70 -13.65 -22.88
CA ARG A 179 -16.21 -12.87 -24.02
C ARG A 179 -16.87 -13.28 -25.33
N SER A 180 -17.00 -12.31 -26.25
CA SER A 180 -17.28 -12.60 -27.65
C SER A 180 -16.11 -13.34 -28.29
N SER A 181 -16.42 -14.22 -29.25
CA SER A 181 -15.41 -14.95 -30.05
C SER A 181 -14.58 -14.05 -30.98
N THR A 182 -14.83 -12.73 -30.98
CA THR A 182 -14.23 -11.74 -31.89
C THR A 182 -12.96 -11.07 -31.35
N GLY A 183 -12.55 -11.38 -30.11
CA GLY A 183 -11.30 -10.87 -29.51
C GLY A 183 -11.40 -9.47 -28.88
N GLU A 184 -12.61 -9.00 -28.60
CA GLU A 184 -12.84 -7.72 -27.90
C GLU A 184 -12.63 -7.88 -26.39
N ASN A 185 -12.06 -6.85 -25.74
CA ASN A 185 -11.84 -6.83 -24.29
C ASN A 185 -13.03 -6.09 -23.65
N LEU A 186 -13.53 -6.61 -22.53
CA LEU A 186 -14.49 -5.87 -21.71
C LEU A 186 -13.73 -4.80 -20.92
N LYS A 187 -14.29 -3.59 -20.91
CA LYS A 187 -13.80 -2.45 -20.16
C LYS A 187 -14.88 -1.98 -19.20
N LEU A 188 -14.50 -1.76 -17.95
CA LEU A 188 -15.32 -1.09 -16.95
C LEU A 188 -14.59 0.18 -16.52
N THR A 189 -15.27 1.33 -16.58
CA THR A 189 -14.72 2.63 -16.21
C THR A 189 -15.32 3.06 -14.87
N ALA A 190 -14.46 3.35 -13.90
CA ALA A 190 -14.86 3.96 -12.64
C ALA A 190 -14.59 5.47 -12.72
N THR A 191 -15.65 6.26 -12.61
CA THR A 191 -15.60 7.73 -12.66
C THR A 191 -15.96 8.29 -11.31
N ALA A 192 -15.22 9.30 -10.85
CA ALA A 192 -15.53 10.02 -9.64
C ALA A 192 -15.20 11.50 -9.81
N ASP A 193 -16.06 12.37 -9.25
CA ASP A 193 -15.97 13.83 -9.40
C ASP A 193 -15.79 14.31 -10.87
N GLY A 194 -16.44 13.59 -11.80
CA GLY A 194 -16.40 13.89 -13.24
C GLY A 194 -15.09 13.51 -13.94
N SER A 195 -14.18 12.83 -13.26
CA SER A 195 -12.90 12.35 -13.80
C SER A 195 -12.78 10.83 -13.70
N VAL A 196 -12.11 10.22 -14.66
CA VAL A 196 -11.84 8.77 -14.64
C VAL A 196 -10.83 8.47 -13.53
N ALA A 197 -11.23 7.69 -12.54
CA ALA A 197 -10.34 7.25 -11.47
C ALA A 197 -9.54 6.03 -11.91
N TYR A 198 -10.20 5.02 -12.49
CA TYR A 198 -9.52 3.88 -13.10
C TYR A 198 -10.35 3.22 -14.19
N GLU A 199 -9.66 2.48 -15.05
CA GLU A 199 -10.27 1.60 -16.05
C GLU A 199 -9.88 0.15 -15.76
N LEU A 200 -10.88 -0.71 -15.62
CA LEU A 200 -10.72 -2.13 -15.38
C LEU A 200 -10.90 -2.89 -16.69
N TYR A 201 -9.87 -3.62 -17.08
CA TYR A 201 -9.91 -4.51 -18.23
C TYR A 201 -9.92 -5.96 -17.77
N HIS A 202 -10.89 -6.72 -18.28
CA HIS A 202 -11.00 -8.15 -18.03
C HIS A 202 -10.44 -8.91 -19.24
N GLY A 203 -9.25 -9.51 -19.16
CA GLY A 203 -8.65 -10.17 -20.33
C GLY A 203 -7.50 -11.18 -20.16
N HIS A 204 -6.99 -11.66 -21.31
CA HIS A 204 -5.82 -12.53 -21.41
C HIS A 204 -4.53 -11.70 -21.54
N SER A 205 -3.54 -11.99 -20.70
CA SER A 205 -2.19 -11.46 -20.91
C SER A 205 -1.53 -12.21 -22.07
N HIS A 206 -1.58 -11.63 -23.27
CA HIS A 206 -0.84 -12.16 -24.42
C HIS A 206 0.68 -11.96 -24.32
N GLN A 207 1.16 -11.21 -23.31
CA GLN A 207 2.59 -10.95 -23.15
C GLN A 207 3.38 -12.14 -22.59
N ASP A 208 2.74 -13.14 -21.95
CA ASP A 208 3.47 -14.18 -21.20
C ASP A 208 3.07 -15.65 -21.51
N GLN A 209 2.37 -15.94 -22.61
CA GLN A 209 1.86 -17.30 -22.91
C GLN A 209 0.96 -17.92 -21.82
N LEU A 210 0.36 -17.11 -20.94
CA LEU A 210 -0.57 -17.58 -19.93
C LEU A 210 -1.99 -17.63 -20.50
N SER A 211 -2.62 -18.80 -20.48
CA SER A 211 -4.01 -19.05 -20.85
C SER A 211 -5.03 -18.48 -19.85
N GLU A 212 -4.75 -17.33 -19.24
CA GLU A 212 -5.32 -16.94 -17.94
C GLU A 212 -6.11 -15.65 -17.98
N ARG A 213 -7.19 -15.62 -17.20
CA ARG A 213 -8.08 -14.47 -17.01
C ARG A 213 -7.52 -13.59 -15.89
N LYS A 214 -7.23 -12.31 -16.17
CA LYS A 214 -6.84 -11.34 -15.15
C LYS A 214 -7.62 -10.04 -15.30
N ASN A 215 -7.89 -9.42 -14.17
CA ASN A 215 -8.41 -8.07 -14.06
C ASN A 215 -7.24 -7.10 -13.90
N ILE A 216 -7.10 -6.19 -14.85
CA ILE A 216 -6.03 -5.18 -14.87
C ILE A 216 -6.67 -3.81 -14.67
N HIS A 217 -6.30 -3.13 -13.59
CA HIS A 217 -6.73 -1.76 -13.35
C HIS A 217 -5.68 -0.80 -13.92
N TYR A 218 -6.14 0.12 -14.77
CA TYR A 218 -5.34 1.19 -15.33
C TYR A 218 -5.67 2.49 -14.60
N VAL A 219 -4.63 3.15 -14.11
CA VAL A 219 -4.71 4.45 -13.42
C VAL A 219 -3.81 5.42 -14.18
N ARG A 220 -4.34 6.58 -14.58
CA ARG A 220 -3.62 7.56 -15.41
C ARG A 220 -3.70 8.97 -14.83
N GLY A 221 -2.75 9.82 -15.19
CA GLY A 221 -2.79 11.25 -14.88
C GLY A 221 -2.70 11.55 -13.38
N ILE A 222 -1.98 10.71 -12.65
CA ILE A 222 -1.76 10.85 -11.20
C ILE A 222 -0.46 11.60 -10.93
N ASP A 223 -0.44 12.41 -9.87
CA ASP A 223 0.77 13.09 -9.41
C ASP A 223 1.72 12.15 -8.63
N ASP A 224 2.89 12.67 -8.21
CA ASP A 224 3.90 11.89 -7.48
C ASP A 224 3.36 11.31 -6.15
N GLN A 225 2.50 12.06 -5.44
CA GLN A 225 1.92 11.62 -4.18
C GLN A 225 0.91 10.49 -4.41
N GLN A 226 0.02 10.68 -5.38
CA GLN A 226 -0.96 9.68 -5.81
C GLN A 226 -0.31 8.42 -6.36
N LEU A 227 0.81 8.55 -7.08
CA LEU A 227 1.61 7.42 -7.54
C LEU A 227 2.22 6.65 -6.36
N ASP A 228 2.71 7.34 -5.34
CA ASP A 228 3.23 6.67 -4.14
C ASP A 228 2.12 5.92 -3.39
N HIS A 229 0.89 6.46 -3.36
CA HIS A 229 -0.28 5.74 -2.86
C HIS A 229 -0.61 4.49 -3.70
N LEU A 230 -0.53 4.58 -5.03
CA LEU A 230 -0.78 3.45 -5.92
C LEU A 230 0.29 2.34 -5.76
N LYS A 231 1.58 2.70 -5.67
CA LYS A 231 2.67 1.77 -5.36
C LYS A 231 2.42 1.07 -4.03
N TYR A 232 1.99 1.84 -3.05
CA TYR A 232 1.69 1.33 -1.74
C TYR A 232 0.52 0.34 -1.74
N ILE A 233 -0.58 0.65 -2.44
CA ILE A 233 -1.72 -0.27 -2.61
C ILE A 233 -1.25 -1.57 -3.26
N ALA A 234 -0.42 -1.48 -4.31
CA ALA A 234 0.12 -2.66 -4.97
C ALA A 234 0.96 -3.52 -4.02
N ASP A 235 1.80 -2.91 -3.21
CA ASP A 235 2.63 -3.60 -2.21
C ASP A 235 1.78 -4.25 -1.10
N ASP A 236 0.84 -3.50 -0.52
CA ASP A 236 -0.03 -3.99 0.56
C ASP A 236 -0.96 -5.12 0.11
N LEU A 237 -1.42 -5.09 -1.14
CA LEU A 237 -2.23 -6.16 -1.72
C LEU A 237 -1.37 -7.28 -2.33
N ASN A 238 -0.04 -7.19 -2.28
CA ASN A 238 0.90 -8.11 -2.92
C ASN A 238 0.65 -8.30 -4.43
N MET A 239 0.40 -7.20 -5.14
CA MET A 239 0.10 -7.12 -6.56
C MET A 239 1.34 -6.76 -7.41
N ARG A 240 1.19 -6.84 -8.73
CA ARG A 240 2.17 -6.28 -9.68
C ARG A 240 1.74 -4.86 -10.07
N LEU A 241 2.71 -3.96 -10.16
CA LEU A 241 2.55 -2.61 -10.69
C LEU A 241 3.56 -2.41 -11.83
N LEU A 242 3.08 -2.00 -13.01
CA LEU A 242 3.90 -1.77 -14.19
C LEU A 242 3.51 -0.45 -14.86
N VAL A 243 4.47 0.21 -15.52
CA VAL A 243 4.19 1.34 -16.41
C VAL A 243 3.39 0.83 -17.62
N ALA A 244 2.36 1.58 -18.01
CA ALA A 244 1.46 1.28 -19.11
C ALA A 244 1.84 2.09 -20.37
N ASP A 245 1.87 3.41 -20.22
CA ASP A 245 2.19 4.44 -21.22
C ASP A 245 2.91 5.60 -20.50
N GLU A 246 3.14 6.75 -21.17
CA GLU A 246 3.95 7.86 -20.62
C GLU A 246 3.46 8.34 -19.24
N ASP A 247 2.15 8.24 -18.93
CA ASP A 247 1.54 8.74 -17.69
C ASP A 247 0.56 7.73 -17.03
N GLY A 248 0.69 6.44 -17.37
CA GLY A 248 -0.28 5.40 -17.00
C GLY A 248 0.35 4.22 -16.28
N TRP A 249 -0.39 3.65 -15.34
CA TRP A 249 0.03 2.55 -14.47
C TRP A 249 -0.96 1.39 -14.52
N ARG A 250 -0.43 0.16 -14.56
CA ARG A 250 -1.20 -1.09 -14.51
C ARG A 250 -0.98 -1.78 -13.18
N ILE A 251 -2.05 -2.00 -12.43
CA ILE A 251 -2.06 -2.78 -11.19
C ILE A 251 -2.93 -4.03 -11.35
N PHE A 252 -2.35 -5.20 -11.05
CA PHE A 252 -3.03 -6.50 -11.22
C PHE A 252 -2.48 -7.59 -10.29
N ASP A 253 -3.31 -8.59 -9.99
CA ASP A 253 -2.95 -9.66 -9.05
C ASP A 253 -1.81 -10.55 -9.61
N LYS A 254 -0.97 -11.08 -8.72
CA LYS A 254 0.10 -12.02 -9.06
C LYS A 254 -0.44 -13.41 -9.39
N GLY A 255 -1.59 -13.79 -8.83
CA GLY A 255 -2.18 -15.12 -8.94
C GLY A 255 -2.76 -15.47 -10.33
N GLU A 256 -2.85 -16.78 -10.57
CA GLU A 256 -3.38 -17.41 -11.77
C GLU A 256 -4.75 -18.03 -11.42
N SER A 257 -5.77 -17.19 -11.26
CA SER A 257 -7.12 -17.66 -10.90
C SER A 257 -8.19 -16.76 -11.48
N GLU A 258 -9.38 -17.32 -11.69
CA GLU A 258 -10.54 -16.57 -12.15
C GLU A 258 -10.80 -15.34 -11.26
N PRO A 259 -11.02 -14.15 -11.86
CA PRO A 259 -11.28 -12.94 -11.09
C PRO A 259 -12.50 -13.09 -10.18
N LYS A 260 -12.33 -12.77 -8.90
CA LYS A 260 -13.41 -12.74 -7.91
C LYS A 260 -13.90 -11.31 -7.72
N ALA A 261 -15.22 -11.14 -7.57
CA ALA A 261 -15.84 -9.83 -7.32
C ALA A 261 -15.22 -9.14 -6.10
N HIS A 262 -15.19 -9.82 -4.95
CA HIS A 262 -14.56 -9.34 -3.72
C HIS A 262 -13.17 -8.75 -3.95
N ARG A 263 -12.28 -9.52 -4.60
CA ARG A 263 -10.91 -9.06 -4.85
C ARG A 263 -10.85 -7.87 -5.79
N THR A 264 -11.69 -7.85 -6.82
CA THR A 264 -11.75 -6.76 -7.80
C THR A 264 -12.28 -5.47 -7.16
N VAL A 265 -13.32 -5.60 -6.34
CA VAL A 265 -13.89 -4.49 -5.56
C VAL A 265 -12.88 -3.98 -4.54
N GLU A 266 -12.17 -4.86 -3.83
CA GLU A 266 -11.11 -4.45 -2.88
C GLU A 266 -10.07 -3.55 -3.55
N ILE A 267 -9.59 -3.94 -4.73
CA ILE A 267 -8.60 -3.18 -5.48
C ILE A 267 -9.18 -1.83 -5.91
N GLY A 268 -10.36 -1.82 -6.54
CA GLY A 268 -11.02 -0.61 -7.02
C GLY A 268 -11.33 0.38 -5.89
N ALA A 269 -11.87 -0.11 -4.77
CA ALA A 269 -12.16 0.68 -3.58
C ALA A 269 -10.89 1.28 -2.98
N ARG A 270 -9.78 0.53 -2.94
CA ARG A 270 -8.49 1.05 -2.46
C ARG A 270 -7.87 2.07 -3.40
N ILE A 271 -8.06 1.95 -4.72
CA ILE A 271 -7.64 2.97 -5.67
C ILE A 271 -8.45 4.26 -5.44
N LEU A 272 -9.78 4.17 -5.40
CA LEU A 272 -10.65 5.33 -5.18
C LEU A 272 -10.34 6.05 -3.86
N SER A 273 -10.26 5.30 -2.77
CA SER A 273 -9.96 5.85 -1.45
C SER A 273 -8.51 6.31 -1.33
N GLY A 274 -7.56 5.43 -1.64
CA GLY A 274 -6.13 5.65 -1.43
C GLY A 274 -5.52 6.69 -2.36
N VAL A 275 -5.90 6.70 -3.64
CA VAL A 275 -5.30 7.59 -4.65
C VAL A 275 -6.10 8.88 -4.81
N TYR A 276 -7.44 8.81 -4.70
CA TYR A 276 -8.31 9.94 -5.02
C TYR A 276 -9.04 10.53 -3.81
N GLY A 277 -9.02 9.88 -2.65
CA GLY A 277 -9.75 10.38 -1.49
C GLY A 277 -11.27 10.14 -1.57
N ILE A 278 -11.72 9.18 -2.38
CA ILE A 278 -13.14 9.00 -2.74
C ILE A 278 -13.67 7.67 -2.20
N GLN A 279 -14.91 7.65 -1.70
CA GLN A 279 -15.58 6.41 -1.29
C GLN A 279 -16.08 5.61 -2.49
N PHE A 280 -16.05 4.28 -2.39
CA PHE A 280 -16.43 3.39 -3.50
C PHE A 280 -17.84 3.68 -4.02
N GLU A 281 -18.79 3.98 -3.14
CA GLU A 281 -20.19 4.27 -3.47
C GLU A 281 -20.41 5.65 -4.08
N GLN A 282 -19.41 6.52 -4.02
CA GLN A 282 -19.44 7.83 -4.69
C GLN A 282 -18.98 7.73 -6.14
N ALA A 283 -18.38 6.62 -6.54
CA ALA A 283 -17.98 6.38 -7.92
C ALA A 283 -19.15 5.85 -8.75
N THR A 284 -19.18 6.22 -10.03
CA THR A 284 -20.06 5.64 -11.04
C THR A 284 -19.30 4.62 -11.87
N PHE A 285 -19.96 3.51 -12.19
CA PHE A 285 -19.36 2.40 -12.93
C PHE A 285 -20.09 2.17 -14.24
N ASP A 286 -19.37 2.29 -15.34
CA ASP A 286 -19.90 2.13 -16.70
C ASP A 286 -19.16 1.01 -17.44
N VAL A 287 -19.89 0.13 -18.11
CA VAL A 287 -19.31 -1.01 -18.85
C VAL A 287 -19.42 -0.77 -20.35
N GLU A 288 -18.30 -0.91 -21.05
CA GLU A 288 -18.18 -0.81 -22.49
C GLU A 288 -17.54 -2.08 -23.08
N VAL A 289 -18.00 -2.49 -24.26
CA VAL A 289 -17.38 -3.55 -25.06
C VAL A 289 -16.53 -2.89 -26.14
N GLY A 290 -15.21 -3.11 -26.13
CA GLY A 290 -14.31 -2.42 -27.06
C GLY A 290 -13.06 -3.22 -27.44
N ARG A 291 -12.39 -2.80 -28.52
CA ARG A 291 -11.05 -3.29 -28.88
C ARG A 291 -10.01 -2.52 -28.09
N GLU A 292 -8.92 -3.19 -27.70
CA GLU A 292 -7.74 -2.61 -27.06
C GLU A 292 -6.91 -1.74 -28.04
N ASP A 293 -7.55 -1.00 -28.94
CA ASP A 293 -6.85 -0.14 -29.92
C ASP A 293 -6.67 1.27 -29.34
N SER A 294 -5.73 1.39 -28.40
CA SER A 294 -4.99 2.64 -28.12
C SER A 294 -3.79 2.50 -27.17
N ALA A 295 -3.45 1.30 -26.67
CA ALA A 295 -2.11 1.10 -26.09
C ALA A 295 -1.11 0.89 -27.24
N PRO A 296 -0.09 1.74 -27.43
CA PRO A 296 0.86 1.56 -28.52
C PRO A 296 1.61 0.25 -28.33
N LYS A 297 1.37 -0.69 -29.25
CA LYS A 297 2.27 -1.82 -29.46
C LYS A 297 3.64 -1.30 -29.87
N ARG A 298 4.68 -1.84 -29.22
CA ARG A 298 6.05 -2.18 -29.69
C ARG A 298 7.07 -1.81 -28.60
N LEU A 299 8.13 -2.57 -28.33
CA LEU A 299 8.73 -3.77 -28.93
C LEU A 299 9.54 -4.47 -27.83
#